data_AF-A0A3Q3W729-F1
#
_entry.id   AF-A0A3Q3W729-F1
#
_cell.length_a   1.000
_cell.length_b   1.000
_cell.length_c   1.000
_cell.angle_alpha   90.00
_cell.angle_beta   90.00
_cell.angle_gamma   90.00
#
_symmetry.space_group_name_H-M   'P 1'
#
loop_
_entity.id
_entity.type
_entity.pdbx_description
1 polymer ?
#
loop_
_entity_poly.entity_id
_entity_poly.type
_entity_poly.pdbx_seq_one_letter_code
_entity_poly.pdbx_strand_id
1 'polypeptide(L)'
;INKDSAAQQTGLLIFGVVLSVLLQETFRFAYYKLLKKANEGLLTLSQEETMPISIRQLAYVSGLGFGFMSGAFSVVNILADSVGPGTVGIHGDSQHYFLSSAFMTMAIILLHMFWGVVFFDACERQRWWAVAAVVISHLLVSCLTFRNPNYVASLVPTYIILFLMGVWAFYTAGGSLRNLKLCLTCKDKDFLLANHRPR
;
A
#
# COMPACT_ATOMS: atom_id res chain seq x y z
N ILE A 1 0.34 22.12 32.32
CA ILE A 1 0.85 21.05 31.44
C ILE A 1 2.33 21.32 31.23
N ASN A 2 3.21 20.40 31.64
CA ASN A 2 4.66 20.62 31.59
C ASN A 2 5.14 20.53 30.13
N LYS A 3 5.77 21.58 29.61
CA LYS A 3 6.10 21.68 28.17
C LYS A 3 7.13 20.62 27.76
N ASP A 4 8.02 20.27 28.68
CA ASP A 4 9.05 19.25 28.48
C ASP A 4 8.46 17.84 28.36
N SER A 5 7.39 17.53 29.10
CA SER A 5 6.73 16.22 29.01
C SER A 5 5.98 16.04 27.69
N ALA A 6 5.38 17.10 27.14
CA ALA A 6 4.67 17.05 25.86
C ALA A 6 5.62 16.89 24.66
N ALA A 7 6.76 17.59 24.68
CA ALA A 7 7.80 17.45 23.67
C ALA A 7 8.42 16.04 23.69
N GLN A 8 8.69 15.51 24.89
CA GLN A 8 9.19 14.15 25.07
C GLN A 8 8.17 13.11 24.55
N GLN A 9 6.89 13.24 24.90
CA GLN A 9 5.84 12.33 24.43
C GLN A 9 5.70 12.34 22.91
N THR A 10 5.78 13.51 22.28
CA THR A 10 5.77 13.65 20.81
C THR A 10 6.98 12.94 20.17
N GLY A 11 8.16 13.11 20.75
CA GLY A 11 9.37 12.42 20.29
C GLY A 11 9.25 10.89 20.36
N LEU A 12 8.67 10.36 21.44
CA LEU A 12 8.40 8.92 21.59
C LEU A 12 7.41 8.40 20.53
N LEU A 13 6.36 9.17 20.22
CA LEU A 13 5.40 8.80 19.18
C LEU A 13 6.04 8.74 17.80
N ILE A 14 6.86 9.74 17.44
CA ILE A 14 7.58 9.77 16.16
C ILE A 14 8.53 8.57 16.07
N PHE A 15 9.31 8.32 17.12
CA PHE A 15 10.20 7.17 17.17
C PHE A 15 9.44 5.84 17.01
N GLY A 16 8.31 5.71 17.73
CA GLY A 16 7.46 4.53 17.65
C GLY A 16 6.92 4.27 16.24
N VAL A 17 6.48 5.32 15.53
CA VAL A 17 6.02 5.21 14.14
C VAL A 17 7.15 4.86 13.18
N VAL A 18 8.33 5.48 13.32
CA VAL A 18 9.48 5.15 12.47
C VAL A 18 9.89 3.68 12.68
N LEU A 19 9.99 3.24 13.94
CA LEU A 19 10.33 1.86 14.27
C LEU A 19 9.27 0.88 13.74
N SER A 20 7.97 1.18 13.90
CA SER A 20 6.91 0.31 13.43
C SER A 20 6.90 0.18 11.91
N VAL A 21 7.18 1.26 11.17
CA VAL A 21 7.32 1.22 9.70
C VAL A 21 8.50 0.34 9.28
N LEU A 22 9.66 0.48 9.93
CA LEU A 22 10.82 -0.37 9.62
C LEU A 22 10.56 -1.86 9.91
N LEU A 23 9.87 -2.16 11.03
CA LEU A 23 9.45 -3.51 11.34
C LEU A 23 8.47 -4.05 10.28
N GLN A 24 7.46 -3.26 9.88
CA GLN A 24 6.50 -3.64 8.85
C GLN A 24 7.20 -4.00 7.52
N GLU A 25 8.17 -3.21 7.07
CA GLU A 25 8.93 -3.48 5.85
C GLU A 25 9.85 -4.71 5.99
N THR A 26 10.44 -4.91 7.17
CA THR A 26 11.22 -6.11 7.48
C THR A 26 10.35 -7.37 7.42
N PHE A 27 9.14 -7.33 8.00
CA PHE A 27 8.18 -8.42 7.93
C PHE A 27 7.67 -8.64 6.51
N ARG A 28 7.50 -7.59 5.70
CA ARG A 28 7.17 -7.73 4.28
C ARG A 28 8.25 -8.50 3.52
N PHE A 29 9.53 -8.20 3.78
CA PHE A 29 10.64 -8.96 3.21
C PHE A 29 10.64 -10.42 3.63
N ALA A 30 10.45 -10.68 4.93
CA ALA A 30 10.37 -12.03 5.47
C ALA A 30 9.19 -12.81 4.86
N TYR A 31 8.04 -12.16 4.72
CA TYR A 31 6.85 -12.74 4.12
C TYR A 31 7.04 -13.04 2.63
N TYR A 32 7.68 -12.16 1.87
CA TYR A 32 8.11 -12.43 0.50
C TYR A 32 8.99 -13.69 0.42
N LYS A 33 9.99 -13.82 1.29
CA LYS A 33 10.88 -14.99 1.32
C LYS A 33 10.11 -16.28 1.65
N LEU A 34 9.18 -16.22 2.60
CA LEU A 34 8.32 -17.34 2.96
C LEU A 34 7.45 -17.75 1.77
N LEU A 35 6.76 -16.79 1.16
CA LEU A 35 5.90 -17.01 0.00
C LEU A 35 6.66 -17.58 -1.19
N LYS A 36 7.86 -17.06 -1.47
CA LYS A 36 8.71 -17.58 -2.54
C LYS A 36 9.09 -19.04 -2.29
N LYS A 37 9.55 -19.35 -1.07
CA LYS A 37 9.92 -20.71 -0.68
C LYS A 37 8.71 -21.67 -0.71
N ALA A 38 7.53 -21.20 -0.31
CA ALA A 38 6.30 -21.97 -0.40
C ALA A 38 5.92 -22.26 -1.85
N ASN A 39 6.03 -21.28 -2.75
CA ASN A 39 5.72 -21.45 -4.16
C ASN A 39 6.69 -22.42 -4.86
N GLU A 40 8.00 -22.31 -4.57
CA GLU A 40 9.02 -23.25 -5.04
C GLU A 40 8.75 -24.68 -4.52
N GLY A 41 8.41 -24.82 -3.23
CA GLY A 41 8.06 -26.10 -2.64
C GLY A 41 6.82 -26.74 -3.26
N LEU A 42 5.77 -25.94 -3.51
CA LEU A 42 4.55 -26.41 -4.18
C LEU A 42 4.84 -26.88 -5.61
N LEU A 43 5.67 -26.14 -6.36
CA LEU A 43 6.07 -26.53 -7.71
C LEU A 43 6.82 -27.87 -7.73
N THR A 44 7.71 -28.12 -6.76
CA THR A 44 8.45 -29.40 -6.68
C THR A 44 7.57 -30.60 -6.35
N LEU A 45 6.43 -30.37 -5.68
CA LEU A 45 5.49 -31.43 -5.31
C LEU A 45 4.40 -31.65 -6.37
N SER A 46 4.07 -30.62 -7.15
CA SER A 46 3.13 -30.74 -8.27
C SER A 46 3.79 -31.44 -9.46
N GLN A 47 3.06 -32.34 -10.12
CA GLN A 47 3.46 -32.91 -11.42
C GLN A 47 3.29 -31.92 -12.59
N GLU A 48 2.87 -30.68 -12.32
CA GLU A 48 2.68 -29.63 -13.31
C GLU A 48 4.00 -28.87 -13.55
N GLU A 49 4.35 -28.63 -14.82
CA GLU A 49 5.49 -27.79 -15.22
C GLU A 49 5.23 -26.27 -15.01
N THR A 50 4.01 -25.89 -14.65
CA THR A 50 3.59 -24.49 -14.50
C THR A 50 3.40 -24.10 -13.06
N MET A 51 3.93 -22.93 -12.69
CA MET A 51 3.75 -22.33 -11.36
C MET A 51 2.25 -22.18 -11.04
N PRO A 52 1.75 -22.71 -9.90
CA PRO A 52 0.33 -22.69 -9.57
C PRO A 52 -0.20 -21.28 -9.32
N ILE A 53 0.66 -20.37 -8.82
CA ILE A 53 0.31 -18.96 -8.63
C ILE A 53 1.46 -18.05 -9.07
N SER A 54 1.14 -16.99 -9.81
CA SER A 54 2.12 -16.00 -10.25
C SER A 54 2.65 -15.18 -9.06
N ILE A 55 3.96 -14.94 -9.02
CA ILE A 55 4.58 -14.07 -8.01
C ILE A 55 3.95 -12.66 -7.97
N ARG A 56 3.43 -12.17 -9.10
CA ARG A 56 2.72 -10.88 -9.18
C ARG A 56 1.39 -10.90 -8.42
N GLN A 57 0.65 -12.01 -8.49
CA GLN A 57 -0.59 -12.19 -7.73
C GLN A 57 -0.29 -12.29 -6.24
N LEU A 58 0.76 -13.02 -5.84
CA LEU A 58 1.21 -13.09 -4.45
C LEU A 58 1.58 -11.70 -3.92
N ALA A 59 2.32 -10.91 -4.71
CA ALA A 59 2.70 -9.55 -4.35
C ALA A 59 1.48 -8.65 -4.14
N TYR A 60 0.51 -8.71 -5.06
CA TYR A 60 -0.73 -7.94 -4.99
C TYR A 60 -1.56 -8.31 -3.76
N VAL A 61 -1.83 -9.60 -3.54
CA VAL A 61 -2.64 -10.09 -2.42
C VAL A 61 -1.94 -9.84 -1.09
N SER A 62 -0.62 -10.03 -1.03
CA SER A 62 0.18 -9.72 0.15
C SER A 62 0.08 -8.23 0.49
N GLY A 63 0.37 -7.34 -0.47
CA GLY A 63 0.30 -5.89 -0.27
C GLY A 63 -1.10 -5.44 0.19
N LEU A 64 -2.14 -5.96 -0.44
CA LEU A 64 -3.52 -5.69 -0.04
C LEU A 64 -3.84 -6.18 1.38
N GLY A 65 -3.33 -7.34 1.78
CA GLY A 65 -3.47 -7.86 3.15
C GLY A 65 -2.82 -6.95 4.19
N PHE A 66 -1.60 -6.46 3.94
CA PHE A 66 -0.95 -5.45 4.77
C PHE A 66 -1.80 -4.17 4.86
N GLY A 67 -2.32 -3.73 3.72
CA GLY A 67 -3.19 -2.55 3.62
C GLY A 67 -4.44 -2.69 4.47
N PHE A 68 -5.18 -3.79 4.32
CA PHE A 68 -6.41 -4.04 5.08
C PHE A 68 -6.16 -4.09 6.58
N MET A 69 -5.11 -4.79 7.04
CA MET A 69 -4.81 -4.85 8.46
C MET A 69 -4.44 -3.46 9.00
N SER A 70 -3.54 -2.74 8.33
CA SER A 70 -3.17 -1.36 8.69
C SER A 70 -4.41 -0.45 8.73
N GLY A 71 -5.26 -0.54 7.71
CA GLY A 71 -6.49 0.24 7.61
C GLY A 71 -7.49 -0.07 8.72
N ALA A 72 -7.71 -1.34 9.03
CA ALA A 72 -8.60 -1.77 10.11
C ALA A 72 -8.14 -1.20 11.47
N PHE A 73 -6.85 -1.34 11.78
CA PHE A 73 -6.26 -0.75 13.00
C PHE A 73 -6.40 0.78 13.04
N SER A 74 -6.36 1.45 11.88
CA SER A 74 -6.49 2.91 11.81
C SER A 74 -7.92 3.44 11.98
N VAL A 75 -8.94 2.70 11.53
CA VAL A 75 -10.29 3.27 11.34
C VAL A 75 -11.39 2.57 12.12
N VAL A 76 -11.25 1.33 12.59
CA VAL A 76 -12.36 0.58 13.21
C VAL A 76 -12.97 1.33 14.41
N ASN A 77 -12.13 1.89 15.28
CA ASN A 77 -12.61 2.65 16.44
C ASN A 77 -13.26 3.98 16.01
N ILE A 78 -12.62 4.70 15.10
CA ILE A 78 -13.14 5.97 14.55
C ILE A 78 -14.49 5.74 13.85
N LEU A 79 -14.62 4.63 13.14
CA LEU A 79 -15.83 4.26 12.42
C LEU A 79 -16.97 3.96 13.40
N ALA A 80 -16.68 3.26 14.50
CA ALA A 80 -17.66 3.02 15.55
C ALA A 80 -18.20 4.34 16.15
N ASP A 81 -17.31 5.31 16.40
CA ASP A 81 -17.70 6.63 16.91
C ASP A 81 -18.53 7.45 15.90
N SER A 82 -18.31 7.24 14.60
CA SER A 82 -19.01 7.95 13.52
C SER A 82 -20.48 7.56 13.33
N VAL A 83 -20.93 6.45 13.93
CA VAL A 83 -22.33 5.99 13.84
C VAL A 83 -23.26 6.83 14.72
N GLY A 84 -22.71 7.52 15.73
CA GLY A 84 -23.48 8.43 16.57
C GLY A 84 -24.03 9.64 15.80
N PRO A 85 -25.08 10.31 16.30
CA PRO A 85 -25.66 11.49 15.65
C PRO A 85 -24.76 12.75 15.71
N GLY A 86 -23.64 12.69 16.43
CA GLY A 86 -22.71 13.81 16.63
C GLY A 86 -21.50 13.74 15.70
N THR A 87 -20.95 14.91 15.34
CA THR A 87 -19.66 15.01 14.64
C THR A 87 -18.58 15.59 15.56
N VAL A 88 -17.31 15.39 15.20
CA VAL A 88 -16.17 15.98 15.88
C VAL A 88 -16.21 17.51 15.74
N GLY A 89 -15.85 18.24 16.80
CA GLY A 89 -15.70 19.70 16.74
C GLY A 89 -16.21 20.51 17.93
N ILE A 90 -16.80 19.87 18.95
CA ILE A 90 -17.26 20.57 20.18
C ILE A 90 -16.11 21.31 20.87
N HIS A 91 -14.87 20.78 20.79
CA HIS A 91 -13.67 21.38 21.36
C HIS A 91 -12.85 22.20 20.35
N GLY A 92 -13.41 22.57 19.19
CA GLY A 92 -12.74 23.36 18.16
C GLY A 92 -11.98 22.55 17.09
N ASP A 93 -12.09 21.22 17.13
CA ASP A 93 -11.59 20.34 16.07
C ASP A 93 -12.41 20.43 14.78
N SER A 94 -11.86 19.93 13.67
CA SER A 94 -12.55 19.96 12.38
C SER A 94 -13.69 18.95 12.30
N GLN A 95 -14.83 19.40 11.79
CA GLN A 95 -15.98 18.54 11.45
C GLN A 95 -15.67 17.52 10.35
N HIS A 96 -14.60 17.74 9.59
CA HIS A 96 -14.16 16.84 8.52
C HIS A 96 -13.31 15.67 9.02
N TYR A 97 -13.12 15.52 10.34
CA TYR A 97 -12.26 14.48 10.93
C TYR A 97 -12.58 13.08 10.39
N PHE A 98 -13.85 12.66 10.43
CA PHE A 98 -14.25 11.33 9.95
C PHE A 98 -13.96 11.12 8.46
N LEU A 99 -14.26 12.13 7.64
CA LEU A 99 -14.04 12.07 6.19
C LEU A 99 -12.54 12.03 5.85
N SER A 100 -11.75 12.89 6.49
CA SER A 100 -10.29 12.93 6.34
C SER A 100 -9.64 11.60 6.76
N SER A 101 -10.08 11.01 7.88
CA SER A 101 -9.62 9.70 8.33
C SER A 101 -9.97 8.60 7.33
N ALA A 102 -11.19 8.58 6.79
CA ALA A 102 -11.59 7.59 5.78
C ALA A 102 -10.74 7.69 4.50
N PHE A 103 -10.52 8.90 3.98
CA PHE A 103 -9.66 9.11 2.80
C PHE A 103 -8.20 8.77 3.06
N MET A 104 -7.69 9.05 4.27
CA MET A 104 -6.33 8.66 4.66
C MET A 104 -6.19 7.13 4.72
N THR A 105 -7.15 6.45 5.36
CA THR A 105 -7.17 4.99 5.46
C THR A 105 -7.23 4.34 4.08
N MET A 106 -8.08 4.83 3.17
CA MET A 106 -8.13 4.35 1.79
C MET A 106 -6.77 4.52 1.09
N ALA A 107 -6.14 5.69 1.25
CA ALA A 107 -4.83 5.94 0.65
C ALA A 107 -3.76 4.99 1.19
N ILE A 108 -3.74 4.72 2.50
CA ILE A 108 -2.81 3.75 3.12
C ILE A 108 -3.06 2.33 2.62
N ILE A 109 -4.32 1.89 2.50
CA ILE A 109 -4.65 0.55 1.97
C ILE A 109 -4.12 0.39 0.54
N LEU A 110 -4.39 1.37 -0.33
CA LEU A 110 -3.93 1.33 -1.72
C LEU A 110 -2.40 1.46 -1.84
N LEU A 111 -1.78 2.31 -1.01
CA LEU A 111 -0.32 2.42 -0.95
C LEU A 111 0.33 1.09 -0.55
N HIS A 112 -0.18 0.39 0.47
CA HIS A 112 0.34 -0.93 0.84
C HIS A 112 0.21 -1.96 -0.29
N MET A 113 -0.89 -1.93 -1.04
CA MET A 113 -1.04 -2.74 -2.25
C MET A 113 0.05 -2.42 -3.28
N PHE A 114 0.24 -1.15 -3.62
CA PHE A 114 1.22 -0.74 -4.62
C PHE A 114 2.66 -0.98 -4.16
N TRP A 115 2.97 -0.68 -2.90
CA TRP A 115 4.25 -1.01 -2.26
C TRP A 115 4.52 -2.50 -2.32
N GLY A 116 3.53 -3.35 -2.00
CA GLY A 116 3.68 -4.80 -2.12
C GLY A 116 4.09 -5.25 -3.53
N VAL A 117 3.40 -4.75 -4.56
CA VAL A 117 3.70 -5.05 -5.96
C VAL A 117 5.10 -4.61 -6.37
N VAL A 118 5.48 -3.36 -6.07
CA VAL A 118 6.80 -2.81 -6.41
C VAL A 118 7.91 -3.50 -5.60
N PHE A 119 7.68 -3.78 -4.32
CA PHE A 119 8.64 -4.41 -3.42
C PHE A 119 8.98 -5.83 -3.88
N PHE A 120 7.98 -6.66 -4.18
CA PHE A 120 8.21 -8.04 -4.62
C PHE A 120 8.94 -8.07 -5.97
N ASP A 121 8.54 -7.24 -6.94
CA ASP A 121 9.25 -7.16 -8.24
C ASP A 121 10.68 -6.63 -8.08
N ALA A 122 10.91 -5.69 -7.15
CA ALA A 122 12.25 -5.21 -6.82
C ALA A 122 13.12 -6.30 -6.20
N CYS A 123 12.58 -7.13 -5.31
CA CYS A 123 13.28 -8.27 -4.73
C CYS A 123 13.59 -9.36 -5.78
N GLU A 124 12.66 -9.65 -6.69
CA GLU A 124 12.86 -10.62 -7.77
C GLU A 124 13.97 -10.16 -8.73
N ARG A 125 13.98 -8.88 -9.10
CA ARG A 125 14.97 -8.31 -10.01
C ARG A 125 16.25 -7.81 -9.31
N GLN A 126 16.40 -8.05 -8.01
CA GLN A 126 17.52 -7.57 -7.18
C GLN A 126 17.77 -6.04 -7.27
N ARG A 127 16.70 -5.26 -7.46
CA ARG A 127 16.74 -3.80 -7.56
C ARG A 127 16.57 -3.15 -6.18
N TRP A 128 17.61 -3.22 -5.36
CA TRP A 128 17.60 -2.74 -3.98
C TRP A 128 17.28 -1.24 -3.82
N TRP A 129 17.59 -0.42 -4.83
CA TRP A 129 17.20 1.00 -4.84
C TRP A 129 15.67 1.18 -4.83
N ALA A 130 14.93 0.29 -5.51
CA ALA A 130 13.47 0.34 -5.55
C ALA A 130 12.86 -0.15 -4.22
N VAL A 131 13.49 -1.12 -3.55
CA VAL A 131 13.15 -1.50 -2.17
C VAL A 131 13.33 -0.30 -1.23
N ALA A 132 14.48 0.38 -1.30
CA ALA A 132 14.72 1.58 -0.49
C ALA A 132 13.70 2.68 -0.78
N ALA A 133 13.33 2.90 -2.05
CA ALA A 133 12.31 3.87 -2.43
C ALA A 133 10.93 3.55 -1.81
N VAL A 134 10.53 2.28 -1.76
CA VAL A 134 9.30 1.84 -1.08
C VAL A 134 9.37 2.18 0.41
N VAL A 135 10.43 1.79 1.11
CA VAL A 135 10.61 2.06 2.54
C VAL A 135 10.60 3.56 2.84
N ILE A 136 11.31 4.36 2.05
CA ILE A 136 11.37 5.82 2.20
C ILE A 136 9.98 6.42 1.96
N SER A 137 9.26 5.99 0.93
CA SER A 137 7.92 6.50 0.65
C SER A 137 6.93 6.14 1.75
N HIS A 138 7.04 4.95 2.36
CA HIS A 138 6.23 4.56 3.50
C HIS A 138 6.54 5.42 4.73
N LEU A 139 7.82 5.61 5.06
CA LEU A 139 8.22 6.52 6.14
C LEU A 139 7.72 7.95 5.90
N LEU A 140 7.83 8.44 4.67
CA LEU A 140 7.39 9.79 4.32
C LEU A 140 5.87 9.96 4.49
N VAL A 141 5.07 9.01 4.00
CA VAL A 141 3.60 9.04 4.18
C VAL A 141 3.23 8.95 5.67
N SER A 142 3.88 8.07 6.42
CA SER A 142 3.68 7.98 7.88
C SER A 142 4.04 9.29 8.58
N CYS A 143 5.14 9.94 8.22
CA CYS A 143 5.50 11.25 8.77
C CYS A 143 4.54 12.38 8.38
N LEU A 144 3.95 12.33 7.18
CA LEU A 144 2.93 13.31 6.75
C LEU A 144 1.68 13.26 7.64
N THR A 145 1.36 12.13 8.26
CA THR A 145 0.22 12.02 9.19
C THR A 145 0.38 12.87 10.45
N PHE A 146 1.62 13.12 10.90
CA PHE A 146 1.87 13.99 12.06
C PHE A 146 1.54 15.46 11.81
N ARG A 147 1.31 15.85 10.54
CA ARG A 147 0.95 17.23 10.18
C ARG A 147 -0.55 17.51 10.32
N ASN A 148 -1.35 16.50 10.67
CA ASN A 148 -2.75 16.64 11.10
C ASN A 148 -2.77 17.50 12.39
N PRO A 149 -3.58 18.58 12.52
CA PRO A 149 -4.88 18.89 11.86
C PRO A 149 -4.82 19.58 10.50
N ASN A 150 -3.64 19.91 9.95
CA ASN A 150 -3.56 20.53 8.63
C ASN A 150 -3.76 19.46 7.54
N TYR A 151 -5.02 19.13 7.26
CA TYR A 151 -5.43 18.10 6.31
C TYR A 151 -4.84 18.33 4.92
N VAL A 152 -4.82 19.58 4.42
CA VAL A 152 -4.27 19.89 3.09
C VAL A 152 -2.79 19.51 3.00
N ALA A 153 -2.02 19.79 4.06
CA ALA A 153 -0.59 19.50 4.10
C ALA A 153 -0.26 18.01 4.31
N SER A 154 -1.25 17.17 4.64
CA SER A 154 -1.08 15.74 4.90
C SER A 154 -1.73 14.88 3.79
N LEU A 155 -3.02 15.08 3.52
CA LEU A 155 -3.78 14.33 2.53
C LEU A 155 -3.30 14.60 1.10
N VAL A 156 -3.15 15.86 0.68
CA VAL A 156 -2.79 16.17 -0.72
C VAL A 156 -1.44 15.54 -1.11
N PRO A 157 -0.35 15.69 -0.33
CA PRO A 157 0.90 15.02 -0.63
C PRO A 157 0.77 13.49 -0.62
N THR A 158 -0.01 12.92 0.31
CA THR A 158 -0.24 11.46 0.37
C THR A 158 -0.91 10.95 -0.91
N TYR A 159 -1.91 11.66 -1.43
CA TYR A 159 -2.58 11.28 -2.69
C TYR A 159 -1.69 11.45 -3.92
N ILE A 160 -0.79 12.44 -3.92
CA ILE A 160 0.23 12.57 -4.98
C ILE A 160 1.15 11.35 -4.97
N ILE A 161 1.65 10.95 -3.80
CA ILE A 161 2.51 9.77 -3.65
C ILE A 161 1.76 8.49 -4.04
N LEU A 162 0.50 8.36 -3.63
CA LEU A 162 -0.38 7.27 -4.03
C LEU A 162 -0.49 7.16 -5.55
N PHE A 163 -0.74 8.28 -6.24
CA PHE A 163 -0.84 8.29 -7.69
C PHE A 163 0.48 7.89 -8.35
N LEU A 164 1.61 8.46 -7.92
CA LEU A 164 2.94 8.13 -8.45
C LEU A 164 3.30 6.65 -8.22
N MET A 165 3.03 6.13 -7.02
CA MET A 165 3.28 4.73 -6.68
C MET A 165 2.35 3.79 -7.44
N GLY A 166 1.09 4.19 -7.66
CA GLY A 166 0.13 3.45 -8.48
C GLY A 166 0.55 3.36 -9.95
N VAL A 167 1.04 4.46 -10.52
CA VAL A 167 1.63 4.46 -11.87
C VAL A 167 2.83 3.53 -11.95
N TRP A 168 3.73 3.59 -10.96
CA TRP A 168 4.88 2.69 -10.91
C TRP A 168 4.45 1.22 -10.81
N ALA A 169 3.53 0.89 -9.90
CA ALA A 169 2.99 -0.46 -9.73
C ALA A 169 2.30 -0.98 -11.01
N PHE A 170 1.61 -0.12 -11.75
CA PHE A 170 1.00 -0.48 -13.04
C PHE A 170 2.06 -0.90 -14.07
N TYR A 171 3.15 -0.15 -14.18
CA TYR A 171 4.25 -0.50 -15.09
C TYR A 171 5.01 -1.76 -14.63
N THR A 172 5.24 -1.95 -13.32
CA THR A 172 5.90 -3.17 -12.82
C THR A 172 5.05 -4.42 -13.04
N ALA A 173 3.73 -4.30 -12.98
CA ALA A 173 2.81 -5.39 -13.29
C ALA A 173 2.75 -5.75 -14.79
N GLY A 174 3.37 -4.95 -15.68
CA GLY A 174 3.39 -5.15 -17.13
C GLY A 174 2.38 -4.30 -17.90
N GLY A 175 1.77 -3.29 -17.25
CA GLY A 175 0.92 -2.30 -17.89
C GLY A 175 1.68 -1.41 -18.85
N SER A 176 1.00 -0.94 -19.90
CA SER A 176 1.53 0.06 -20.84
C SER A 176 0.40 0.96 -21.35
N LEU A 177 0.74 2.13 -21.90
CA LEU A 177 -0.25 3.02 -22.54
C LEU A 177 -0.97 2.33 -23.71
N ARG A 178 -0.29 1.39 -24.39
CA ARG A 178 -0.89 0.57 -25.44
C ARG A 178 -1.96 -0.36 -24.86
N ASN A 179 -1.68 -1.02 -23.74
CA ASN A 179 -2.66 -1.90 -23.07
C ASN A 179 -3.87 -1.09 -22.59
N LEU A 180 -3.63 0.11 -22.04
CA LEU A 180 -4.71 1.00 -21.62
C LEU A 180 -5.58 1.43 -22.80
N LYS A 181 -4.96 1.82 -23.93
CA LYS A 181 -5.68 2.18 -25.16
C LYS A 181 -6.46 0.99 -25.73
N LEU A 182 -5.90 -0.22 -25.69
CA LEU A 182 -6.57 -1.45 -26.16
C LEU A 182 -7.78 -1.81 -25.27
N CYS A 183 -7.65 -1.65 -23.95
CA CYS A 183 -8.74 -1.85 -23.00
C CYS A 183 -9.87 -0.82 -23.22
N LEU A 184 -9.52 0.48 -23.31
CA LEU A 184 -10.48 1.56 -23.55
C LEU A 184 -11.17 1.47 -24.92
N THR A 185 -10.50 0.89 -25.91
CA THR A 185 -11.09 0.66 -27.25
C THR A 185 -11.77 -0.70 -27.39
N CYS A 186 -11.84 -1.50 -26.32
CA CYS A 186 -12.37 -2.89 -26.30
C CYS A 186 -11.79 -3.83 -27.37
N LYS A 187 -10.68 -3.48 -28.03
CA LYS A 187 -10.02 -4.28 -29.06
C LYS A 187 -9.19 -5.45 -28.49
N ASP A 188 -9.10 -5.55 -27.18
CA ASP A 188 -8.32 -6.57 -26.48
C ASP A 188 -8.90 -7.97 -26.68
N LYS A 189 -10.23 -8.10 -26.76
CA LYS A 189 -10.91 -9.38 -27.05
C LYS A 189 -10.56 -9.90 -28.46
N ASP A 190 -10.52 -9.02 -29.45
CA ASP A 190 -10.20 -9.38 -30.83
C ASP A 190 -8.72 -9.78 -30.99
N PHE A 191 -7.81 -9.14 -30.24
CA PHE A 191 -6.39 -9.46 -30.27
C PHE A 191 -6.06 -10.78 -29.57
N LEU A 192 -6.65 -11.05 -28.41
CA LEU A 192 -6.48 -12.33 -27.70
C LEU A 192 -7.09 -13.50 -28.48
N LEU A 193 -8.22 -13.30 -29.15
CA LEU A 193 -8.82 -14.31 -30.04
C LEU A 193 -8.04 -14.51 -31.34
N ALA A 194 -7.41 -13.47 -31.88
CA ALA A 194 -6.57 -13.59 -33.08
C ALA A 194 -5.24 -14.34 -32.81
N ASN A 195 -4.69 -14.20 -31.61
CA ASN A 195 -3.39 -14.81 -31.25
C ASN A 195 -3.51 -16.27 -30.73
N HIS A 196 -4.72 -16.72 -30.39
CA HIS A 196 -5.01 -18.12 -30.04
C HIS A 196 -5.35 -19.00 -31.26
N ARG A 197 -5.35 -18.46 -32.48
CA ARG A 197 -5.54 -19.28 -33.68
C ARG A 197 -4.22 -20.03 -33.95
N PRO A 198 -4.18 -21.37 -33.82
CA PRO A 198 -2.96 -22.12 -34.15
C PRO A 198 -2.62 -21.89 -35.62
N ARG A 199 -1.34 -21.64 -35.89
CA ARG A 199 -0.80 -21.74 -37.24
C ARG A 199 -0.67 -23.21 -37.62
#